data_AF-A0A538IMT8-F1
#
_entry.id   AF-A0A538IMT8-F1
#
_cell.length_a   1.000
_cell.length_b   1.000
_cell.length_c   1.000
_cell.angle_alpha   90.00
_cell.angle_beta   90.00
_cell.angle_gamma   90.00
#
_symmetry.space_group_name_H-M   'P 1'
#
loop_
_entity.id
_entity.type
_entity.pdbx_description
1 polymer ?
#
loop_
_entity_poly.entity_id
_entity_poly.type
_entity_poly.pdbx_seq_one_letter_code
_entity_poly.pdbx_strand_id
1 'polypeptide(L)'
;MQTRAVVFRSDDLTLEGQIIIPEQPRAALLLCHGIPGGGPPDPTDEGYEGFARAMAASRFAAMWFNFRGCRGARRYRRRGRSRRRSNDRNARGAGHVGGGR
;
A
#
# COMPACT_ATOMS: atom_id res chain seq x y z
N MET A 1 -7.56 23.59 -11.58
CA MET A 1 -6.73 22.38 -11.38
C MET A 1 -6.46 22.23 -9.89
N GLN A 2 -6.47 21.01 -9.36
CA GLN A 2 -6.32 20.77 -7.93
C GLN A 2 -5.28 19.68 -7.65
N THR A 3 -4.33 19.98 -6.77
CA THR A 3 -3.36 19.02 -6.25
C THR A 3 -3.84 18.51 -4.89
N ARG A 4 -3.78 17.19 -4.70
CA ARG A 4 -4.14 16.54 -3.43
C ARG A 4 -3.12 15.48 -3.06
N ALA A 5 -2.75 15.42 -1.78
CA ALA A 5 -2.13 14.22 -1.24
C ALA A 5 -3.15 13.08 -1.19
N VAL A 6 -2.71 11.86 -1.48
CA VAL A 6 -3.54 10.65 -1.43
C VAL A 6 -2.85 9.58 -0.61
N VAL A 7 -3.62 8.93 0.25
CA VAL A 7 -3.20 7.75 1.00
C VAL A 7 -4.22 6.66 0.71
N PHE A 8 -3.76 5.54 0.20
CA PHE A 8 -4.64 4.43 -0.17
C PHE A 8 -4.05 3.09 0.24
N ARG A 9 -4.91 2.08 0.30
CA ARG A 9 -4.54 0.72 0.70
C ARG A 9 -4.53 -0.18 -0.51
N SER A 10 -3.45 -0.94 -0.67
CA SER A 10 -3.35 -2.08 -1.59
C SER A 10 -2.97 -3.29 -0.74
N ASP A 11 -3.91 -4.23 -0.56
CA ASP A 11 -3.81 -5.35 0.38
C ASP A 11 -3.40 -4.92 1.81
N ASP A 12 -2.25 -5.36 2.29
CA ASP A 12 -1.66 -5.01 3.59
C ASP A 12 -0.57 -3.91 3.44
N LEU A 13 -0.59 -3.13 2.36
CA LEU A 13 0.28 -1.97 2.14
C LEU A 13 -0.53 -0.68 2.19
N THR A 14 -0.02 0.29 2.96
CA THR A 14 -0.48 1.68 2.90
C THR A 14 0.49 2.45 2.00
N LEU A 15 -0.04 2.98 0.90
CA LEU A 15 0.73 3.69 -0.11
C LEU A 15 0.36 5.17 -0.05
N GLU A 16 1.39 6.00 -0.16
CA GLU A 16 1.29 7.45 -0.14
C GLU A 16 1.69 7.99 -1.51
N GLY A 17 0.95 8.99 -1.97
CA GLY A 17 1.16 9.60 -3.26
C GLY A 17 0.51 10.96 -3.36
N GLN A 18 0.49 11.49 -4.57
CA GLN A 18 -0.17 12.74 -4.91
C GLN A 18 -0.92 12.59 -6.22
N ILE A 19 -1.99 13.36 -6.36
CA ILE A 19 -2.80 13.43 -7.58
C ILE A 19 -3.04 14.88 -7.97
N ILE A 20 -2.93 15.16 -9.27
CA ILE A 20 -3.34 16.43 -9.87
C ILE A 20 -4.58 16.16 -10.72
N ILE A 21 -5.67 16.86 -10.40
CA ILE A 21 -6.97 16.71 -11.04
C ILE A 21 -7.29 18.00 -11.82
N PRO A 22 -7.42 17.95 -13.15
CA PRO A 22 -7.91 19.09 -13.93
C PRO A 22 -9.42 19.30 -13.70
N GLU A 23 -9.94 20.46 -14.08
CA GLU A 23 -11.36 20.81 -13.84
C GLU A 23 -12.34 19.88 -14.56
N GLN A 24 -11.98 19.43 -15.76
CA GLN A 24 -12.76 18.49 -16.56
C GLN A 24 -11.88 17.32 -17.06
N PRO A 25 -11.64 16.30 -16.21
CA PRO A 25 -10.78 15.18 -16.57
C PRO A 25 -11.40 14.31 -17.67
N ARG A 26 -10.59 13.91 -18.66
CA ARG A 26 -10.98 12.99 -19.74
C ARG A 26 -10.60 11.54 -19.44
N ALA A 27 -9.50 11.34 -18.72
CA ALA A 27 -8.97 10.03 -18.33
C ALA A 27 -8.10 10.18 -17.08
N ALA A 28 -7.75 9.04 -16.47
CA ALA A 28 -6.79 8.96 -15.37
C ALA A 28 -5.49 8.30 -15.82
N LEU A 29 -4.36 8.81 -15.33
CA LEU A 29 -3.03 8.29 -15.56
C LEU A 29 -2.38 7.96 -14.21
N LEU A 30 -1.85 6.75 -14.10
CA LEU A 30 -1.08 6.31 -12.94
C LEU A 30 0.40 6.22 -13.32
N LEU A 31 1.21 7.06 -12.69
CA LEU A 31 2.65 7.13 -12.89
C LEU A 31 3.34 6.20 -11.90
N CYS A 32 3.90 5.13 -12.44
CA CYS A 32 4.70 4.15 -11.70
C CYS A 32 6.18 4.51 -11.85
N HIS A 33 6.92 4.55 -10.76
CA HIS A 33 8.35 4.85 -10.84
C HIS A 33 9.21 3.63 -11.21
N GLY A 34 10.29 3.86 -11.95
CA GLY A 34 11.29 2.84 -12.26
C GLY A 34 12.26 2.59 -11.10
N ILE A 35 13.29 1.77 -11.36
CA ILE A 35 14.47 1.73 -10.50
C ILE A 35 15.26 3.02 -10.74
N PRO A 36 15.60 3.81 -9.70
CA PRO A 36 16.36 5.05 -9.90
C PRO A 36 17.68 4.75 -10.61
N GLY A 37 18.03 5.58 -11.58
CA GLY A 37 19.33 5.51 -12.25
C GLY A 37 20.48 5.75 -11.28
N GLY A 38 21.66 5.19 -11.57
CA GLY A 38 22.85 5.33 -10.72
C GLY A 38 23.58 6.67 -10.85
N GLY A 39 23.18 7.52 -11.81
CA GLY A 39 23.77 8.84 -12.01
C GLY A 39 23.20 9.89 -11.05
N PRO A 40 23.87 11.05 -10.93
CA PRO A 40 23.30 12.18 -10.20
C PRO A 40 21.98 12.61 -10.86
N PRO A 41 20.95 12.94 -10.08
CA PRO A 41 19.69 13.43 -10.62
C PRO A 41 19.91 14.74 -11.37
N ASP A 42 19.22 14.91 -12.50
CA ASP A 42 19.20 16.18 -13.23
C ASP A 42 18.53 17.25 -12.33
N PRO A 43 19.22 18.38 -12.03
CA PRO A 43 18.66 19.41 -11.16
C PRO A 43 17.45 20.13 -11.77
N THR A 44 17.22 20.00 -13.07
CA THR A 44 16.08 20.57 -13.80
C THR A 44 14.92 19.59 -13.94
N ASP A 45 15.11 18.32 -13.58
CA ASP A 45 14.04 17.33 -13.60
C ASP A 45 13.11 17.54 -12.39
N GLU A 46 11.92 18.07 -12.66
CA GLU A 46 10.84 18.20 -11.68
C GLU A 46 10.24 16.84 -11.26
N GLY A 47 10.71 15.75 -11.86
CA GLY A 47 10.28 14.38 -11.63
C GLY A 47 8.82 14.15 -12.02
N TYR A 48 8.18 13.21 -11.31
CA TYR A 48 6.78 12.84 -11.58
C TYR A 48 5.79 13.98 -11.37
N GLU A 49 6.11 14.98 -10.55
CA GLU A 49 5.22 16.11 -10.30
C GLU A 49 5.13 17.03 -11.53
N GLY A 50 6.27 17.35 -12.15
CA GLY A 50 6.30 18.12 -13.41
C GLY A 50 5.60 17.38 -14.54
N PHE A 51 5.83 16.07 -14.66
CA PHE A 51 5.14 15.25 -15.65
C PHE A 51 3.63 15.19 -15.39
N ALA A 52 3.20 15.02 -14.13
CA ALA A 52 1.78 15.03 -13.77
C ALA A 52 1.11 16.38 -14.09
N ARG A 53 1.81 17.52 -13.87
CA ARG A 53 1.32 18.85 -14.27
C ARG A 53 1.08 18.93 -15.78
N ALA A 54 2.04 18.47 -16.59
CA ALA A 54 1.93 18.49 -18.06
C ALA A 54 0.75 17.63 -18.56
N MET A 55 0.56 16.46 -17.96
CA MET A 55 -0.56 15.57 -18.29
C MET A 55 -1.91 16.15 -17.84
N ALA A 56 -1.95 16.82 -16.68
CA ALA A 56 -3.15 17.50 -16.22
C ALA A 56 -3.52 18.71 -17.09
N ALA A 57 -2.55 19.43 -17.65
CA ALA A 57 -2.80 20.46 -18.66
C ALA A 57 -3.46 19.86 -19.93
N SER A 58 -3.16 18.61 -20.23
CA SER A 58 -3.77 17.83 -21.32
C SER A 58 -5.08 17.11 -20.91
N ARG A 59 -5.69 17.49 -19.79
CA ARG A 59 -6.95 16.94 -19.23
C ARG A 59 -6.87 15.49 -18.72
N PHE A 60 -5.69 15.01 -18.34
CA PHE A 60 -5.55 13.75 -17.60
C PHE A 60 -5.48 14.00 -16.09
N ALA A 61 -6.30 13.30 -15.30
CA ALA A 61 -6.05 13.24 -13.87
C ALA A 61 -4.81 12.36 -13.63
N ALA A 62 -3.72 12.94 -13.14
CA ALA A 62 -2.43 12.25 -13.04
C ALA A 62 -2.06 12.00 -11.58
N MET A 63 -1.81 10.73 -11.23
CA MET A 63 -1.43 10.29 -9.88
C MET A 63 -0.06 9.63 -9.92
N TRP A 64 0.78 9.89 -8.91
CA TRP A 64 2.03 9.17 -8.65
C TRP A 64 2.10 8.78 -7.18
N PHE A 65 2.78 7.68 -6.87
CA PHE A 65 2.89 7.14 -5.51
C PHE A 65 4.20 6.38 -5.34
N ASN A 66 4.60 6.17 -4.08
CA ASN A 66 5.78 5.38 -3.76
C ASN A 66 5.45 3.89 -3.72
N PHE A 67 6.19 3.06 -4.45
CA PHE A 67 6.10 1.61 -4.32
C PHE A 67 6.56 1.13 -2.94
N ARG A 68 6.23 -0.13 -2.60
CA ARG A 68 6.65 -0.75 -1.34
C ARG A 68 8.17 -0.64 -1.15
N GLY A 69 8.61 -0.33 0.07
CA GLY A 69 10.04 -0.28 0.39
C GLY A 69 10.78 0.97 -0.08
N CYS A 70 10.11 1.87 -0.82
CA CYS A 70 10.59 3.23 -1.03
C CYS A 70 10.22 4.11 0.18
N ARG A 71 10.98 5.19 0.39
CA ARG A 71 10.78 6.16 1.48
C ARG A 71 9.28 6.50 1.62
N GLY A 72 8.71 6.34 2.82
CA GLY A 72 7.31 6.64 3.12
C GLY A 72 6.29 5.50 2.94
N ALA A 73 6.59 4.45 2.17
CA ALA A 73 5.66 3.33 1.98
C ALA A 73 5.71 2.36 3.18
N ARG A 74 4.92 2.63 4.23
CA ARG A 74 4.87 1.82 5.45
C ARG A 74 4.04 0.55 5.25
N ARG A 75 4.56 -0.61 5.69
CA ARG A 75 3.75 -1.83 5.82
C ARG A 75 2.61 -1.58 6.81
N TYR A 76 1.38 -1.90 6.41
CA TYR A 76 0.25 -1.83 7.33
C TYR A 76 0.42 -2.93 8.40
N ARG A 77 0.69 -2.53 9.65
CA ARG A 77 0.69 -3.45 10.78
C ARG A 77 -0.76 -3.71 11.15
N ARG A 78 -1.32 -4.86 10.73
CA ARG A 78 -2.62 -5.34 11.23
C ARG A 78 -2.62 -5.28 12.77
N ARG A 79 -3.47 -4.42 13.35
CA ARG A 79 -3.75 -4.46 14.79
C ARG A 79 -4.46 -5.79 15.09
N GLY A 80 -3.76 -6.67 15.80
CA GLY A 80 -4.34 -7.79 16.55
C GLY A 80 -5.04 -8.87 15.72
N ARG A 81 -4.28 -9.82 15.16
CA ARG A 81 -4.79 -11.20 15.09
C ARG A 81 -4.47 -11.84 16.44
N SER A 82 -5.41 -11.77 17.38
CA SER A 82 -5.38 -12.62 18.58
C SER A 82 -5.15 -14.05 18.11
N ARG A 83 -4.04 -14.66 18.57
CA ARG A 83 -3.83 -16.10 18.42
C ARG A 83 -4.91 -16.79 19.25
N ARG A 84 -6.06 -17.10 18.65
CA ARG A 84 -6.97 -18.09 19.22
C ARG A 84 -6.22 -19.42 19.21
N ARG A 85 -5.67 -19.79 20.36
CA ARG A 85 -5.30 -21.18 20.66
C ARG A 85 -6.61 -21.97 20.62
N SER A 86 -6.77 -22.82 19.61
CA SER A 86 -7.79 -23.86 19.62
C SER A 86 -7.43 -24.86 20.71
N ASN A 87 -8.11 -24.75 21.85
CA ASN A 87 -8.19 -25.81 22.84
C ASN A 87 -9.35 -26.70 22.42
N ASP A 88 -9.06 -27.80 21.74
CA ASP A 88 -10.02 -28.88 21.55
C ASP A 88 -9.26 -30.19 21.31
N ARG A 89 -9.16 -30.99 22.38
CA ARG A 89 -9.16 -32.45 22.32
C ARG A 89 -9.74 -33.02 23.62
N ASN A 90 -11.07 -32.95 23.67
CA ASN A 90 -11.98 -34.08 23.86
C ASN A 90 -11.67 -35.07 25.00
N ALA A 91 -12.46 -34.91 26.06
CA ALA A 91 -12.80 -35.97 27.00
C ALA A 91 -13.62 -37.06 26.31
N ARG A 92 -13.14 -38.32 26.32
CA ARG A 92 -13.97 -39.53 26.21
C ARG A 92 -13.30 -40.71 26.94
N GLY A 93 -14.09 -41.38 27.80
CA GLY A 93 -13.85 -42.73 28.34
C GLY A 93 -13.23 -42.74 29.73
N ALA A 94 -14.00 -42.68 30.82
CA ALA A 94 -14.76 -43.79 31.43
C ALA A 94 -13.84 -44.93 31.91
N GLY A 95 -13.81 -45.13 33.23
CA GLY A 95 -12.80 -45.87 33.96
C GLY A 95 -12.89 -47.39 33.88
N HIS A 96 -11.79 -48.01 34.32
CA HIS A 96 -11.83 -49.34 34.89
C HIS A 96 -10.77 -49.43 35.99
N VAL A 97 -11.22 -49.80 37.17
CA VAL A 97 -10.44 -50.03 38.39
C VAL A 97 -10.09 -51.51 38.41
N GLY A 98 -8.79 -51.84 38.42
CA GLY A 98 -8.27 -53.11 38.90
C GLY A 98 -7.18 -52.76 39.91
N GLY A 99 -7.24 -53.16 41.18
CA GLY A 99 -7.59 -54.49 41.68
C GLY A 99 -6.28 -55.10 42.16
N GLY A 100 -5.96 -54.91 43.45
CA GLY A 100 -4.68 -55.29 44.01
C GLY A 100 -4.45 -56.79 44.12
N ARG A 101 -3.17 -57.16 44.21
CA ARG A 101 -2.55 -57.92 45.32
C ARG A 101 -1.04 -57.84 45.15
#